data_AF-A0AAV1ZXR2-F1
#
_entry.id   AF-A0AAV1ZXR2-F1
#
_cell.length_a   1.000
_cell.length_b   1.000
_cell.length_c   1.000
_cell.angle_alpha   90.00
_cell.angle_beta   90.00
_cell.angle_gamma   90.00
#
_symmetry.space_group_name_H-M   'P 1'
#
loop_
_entity.id
_entity.type
_entity.pdbx_description
1 polymer ?
#
loop_
_entity_poly.entity_id
_entity_poly.type
_entity_poly.pdbx_seq_one_letter_code
_entity_poly.pdbx_strand_id
1 'polypeptide(L)'
;MNTLVGQTRIMNVPQHSTLSQSDQEKVYQWISELARPDTRENALLELSKKREAVPELAPMLWNSFGTITALLQEIINIYPAINPPTLTAHQSNRVCNALALLQCVASHPETRSAFLAANTPLYLYPFLHTVSKTRPFEYLRLTSLGVIGALVKTDEEEVINFLLSTEIIPLCLRIMEAGSELSKTVWIFSLSVF
;
A
#
# COMPACT_ATOMS: atom_id res chain seq x y z
N MET A 1 32.09 -57.62 4.48
CA MET A 1 31.97 -56.40 5.31
C MET A 1 32.46 -55.21 4.51
N ASN A 2 31.55 -54.42 3.94
CA ASN A 2 31.48 -52.96 4.13
C ASN A 2 30.38 -52.39 3.24
N THR A 3 29.43 -51.79 3.96
CA THR A 3 28.14 -51.26 3.54
C THR A 3 28.24 -49.84 2.98
N LEU A 4 27.36 -49.58 2.02
CA LEU A 4 26.89 -48.30 1.52
C LEU A 4 26.59 -47.29 2.64
N VAL A 5 27.03 -46.04 2.51
CA VAL A 5 26.25 -44.85 2.91
C VAL A 5 26.55 -43.71 1.93
N GLY A 6 25.58 -43.43 1.05
CA GLY A 6 25.55 -42.18 0.29
C GLY A 6 25.16 -41.02 1.19
N GLN A 7 25.95 -39.96 1.18
CA GLN A 7 25.62 -38.69 1.83
C GLN A 7 24.54 -37.96 1.02
N THR A 8 23.28 -38.09 1.44
CA THR A 8 22.21 -37.22 0.95
C THR A 8 22.31 -35.89 1.69
N ARG A 9 22.81 -34.87 0.98
CA ARG A 9 22.86 -33.47 1.42
C ARG A 9 21.42 -32.98 1.60
N ILE A 10 20.98 -32.88 2.84
CA ILE A 10 19.67 -32.34 3.22
C ILE A 10 19.63 -30.89 2.76
N MET A 11 18.87 -30.58 1.71
CA MET A 11 18.63 -29.21 1.29
C MET A 11 17.74 -28.56 2.34
N ASN A 12 18.33 -27.66 3.13
CA ASN A 12 17.63 -26.84 4.11
C ASN A 12 16.76 -25.84 3.34
N VAL A 13 15.48 -26.18 3.14
CA VAL A 13 14.47 -25.25 2.62
C VAL A 13 14.39 -24.09 3.62
N PRO A 14 14.48 -22.82 3.18
CA PRO A 14 14.31 -21.70 4.10
C PRO A 14 12.92 -21.81 4.75
N GLN A 15 12.88 -21.89 6.07
CA GLN A 15 11.64 -21.82 6.84
C GLN A 15 11.02 -20.44 6.58
N HIS A 16 10.05 -20.38 5.66
CA HIS A 16 9.03 -19.35 5.72
C HIS A 16 8.39 -19.46 7.11
N SER A 17 8.47 -18.41 7.91
CA SER A 17 7.82 -18.33 9.21
C SER A 17 6.32 -18.56 9.01
N THR A 18 5.86 -19.78 9.24
CA THR A 18 4.45 -20.14 9.20
C THR A 18 3.76 -19.42 10.35
N LEU A 19 2.86 -18.49 10.04
CA LEU A 19 1.97 -17.88 11.02
C LEU A 19 1.26 -18.98 11.81
N SER A 20 1.05 -18.76 13.11
CA SER A 20 0.23 -19.69 13.90
C SER A 20 -1.18 -19.73 13.31
N GLN A 21 -1.84 -20.90 13.35
CA GLN A 21 -3.23 -21.04 12.89
C GLN A 21 -4.16 -19.99 13.53
N SER A 22 -3.93 -19.67 14.81
CA SER A 22 -4.69 -18.65 15.53
C SER A 22 -4.47 -17.22 15.03
N ASP A 23 -3.28 -16.90 14.51
CA ASP A 23 -2.99 -15.59 13.93
C ASP A 23 -3.60 -15.47 12.53
N GLN A 24 -3.62 -16.57 11.77
CA GLN A 24 -4.21 -16.62 10.44
C GLN A 24 -5.74 -16.45 10.49
N GLU A 25 -6.41 -17.09 11.45
CA GLU A 25 -7.86 -16.90 11.68
C GLU A 25 -8.21 -15.44 11.98
N LYS A 26 -7.41 -14.77 12.82
CA LYS A 26 -7.60 -13.35 13.12
C LYS A 26 -7.45 -12.45 11.89
N VAL A 27 -6.49 -12.74 11.01
CA VAL A 27 -6.33 -12.00 9.76
C VAL A 27 -7.57 -12.11 8.90
N TYR A 28 -8.10 -13.32 8.70
CA TYR A 28 -9.35 -13.51 7.95
C TYR A 28 -10.53 -12.81 8.59
N GLN A 29 -10.63 -12.85 9.92
CA GLN A 29 -11.66 -12.12 10.66
C GLN A 29 -11.57 -10.61 10.40
N TRP A 30 -10.39 -10.01 10.53
CA TRP A 30 -10.22 -8.58 10.27
C TRP A 30 -10.51 -8.21 8.82
N ILE A 31 -10.14 -9.05 7.85
CA ILE A 31 -10.48 -8.81 6.44
C ILE A 31 -12.00 -8.79 6.24
N SER A 32 -12.73 -9.72 6.86
CA SER A 32 -14.19 -9.73 6.84
C SER A 32 -14.78 -8.48 7.51
N GLU A 33 -14.19 -8.04 8.62
CA GLU A 33 -14.59 -6.84 9.36
C GLU A 33 -14.37 -5.54 8.58
N LEU A 34 -13.52 -5.52 7.54
CA LEU A 34 -13.35 -4.34 6.67
C LEU A 34 -14.64 -4.00 5.90
N ALA A 35 -15.50 -4.97 5.62
CA ALA A 35 -16.74 -4.73 4.90
C ALA A 35 -17.70 -3.82 5.68
N ARG A 36 -17.71 -3.91 7.01
CA ARG A 36 -18.67 -3.23 7.88
C ARG A 36 -18.12 -1.90 8.41
N PRO A 37 -18.81 -0.75 8.23
CA PRO A 37 -18.32 0.55 8.69
C PRO A 37 -17.95 0.61 10.19
N ASP A 38 -18.71 -0.09 11.03
CA ASP A 38 -18.55 -0.06 12.50
C ASP A 38 -17.26 -0.74 12.98
N THR A 39 -16.80 -1.77 12.27
CA THR A 39 -15.62 -2.57 12.65
C THR A 39 -14.39 -2.22 11.82
N ARG A 40 -14.59 -1.59 10.65
CA ARG A 40 -13.54 -1.31 9.66
C ARG A 40 -12.37 -0.54 10.24
N GLU A 41 -12.61 0.45 11.08
CA GLU A 41 -11.53 1.27 11.63
C GLU A 41 -10.52 0.46 12.46
N ASN A 42 -11.02 -0.44 13.32
CA ASN A 42 -10.17 -1.33 14.10
C ASN A 42 -9.46 -2.35 13.20
N ALA A 43 -10.18 -2.93 12.24
CA ALA A 43 -9.62 -3.88 11.28
C ALA A 43 -8.49 -3.26 10.44
N LEU A 44 -8.65 -2.01 9.98
CA LEU A 44 -7.61 -1.28 9.24
C LEU A 44 -6.33 -1.14 10.08
N LEU A 45 -6.47 -0.77 11.35
CA LEU A 45 -5.34 -0.58 12.26
C LEU A 45 -4.60 -1.89 12.53
N GLU A 46 -5.31 -2.99 12.77
CA GLU A 46 -4.68 -4.26 13.08
C GLU A 46 -4.04 -4.90 11.84
N LEU A 47 -4.71 -4.84 10.68
CA LEU A 47 -4.15 -5.34 9.43
C LEU A 47 -2.92 -4.53 8.99
N SER A 48 -2.92 -3.20 9.16
CA SER A 48 -1.77 -2.36 8.76
C SER A 48 -0.51 -2.71 9.56
N LYS A 49 -0.64 -3.14 10.82
CA LYS A 49 0.47 -3.65 11.65
C LYS A 49 0.96 -5.03 11.21
N LYS A 50 0.10 -5.86 10.65
CA LYS A 50 0.42 -7.23 10.22
C LYS A 50 0.99 -7.34 8.82
N ARG A 51 1.06 -6.22 8.09
CA ARG A 51 1.46 -6.16 6.70
C ARG A 51 2.85 -6.74 6.37
N GLU A 52 3.79 -6.67 7.31
CA GLU A 52 5.14 -7.22 7.17
C GLU A 52 5.24 -8.67 7.66
N ALA A 53 4.35 -9.06 8.57
CA ALA A 53 4.34 -10.39 9.19
C ALA A 53 3.59 -11.44 8.35
N VAL A 54 2.75 -10.98 7.40
CA VAL A 54 1.88 -11.83 6.57
C VAL A 54 2.19 -11.59 5.09
N PRO A 55 3.10 -12.39 4.48
CA PRO A 55 3.46 -12.23 3.08
C PRO A 55 2.27 -12.34 2.11
N GLU A 56 1.35 -13.27 2.41
CA GLU A 56 0.15 -13.56 1.61
C GLU A 56 -0.99 -12.55 1.82
N LEU A 57 -0.78 -11.48 2.59
CA LEU A 57 -1.84 -10.52 2.90
C LEU A 57 -2.38 -9.84 1.65
N ALA A 58 -1.54 -9.50 0.69
CA ALA A 58 -1.94 -8.82 -0.53
C ALA A 58 -2.93 -9.65 -1.38
N PRO A 59 -2.63 -10.92 -1.72
CA PRO A 59 -3.61 -11.81 -2.35
C PRO A 59 -4.89 -12.00 -1.55
N MET A 60 -4.81 -12.11 -0.22
CA MET A 60 -6.00 -12.24 0.64
C MET A 60 -6.90 -11.00 0.58
N LEU A 61 -6.31 -9.80 0.58
CA LEU A 61 -7.04 -8.54 0.47
C LEU A 61 -7.69 -8.38 -0.91
N TRP A 62 -6.97 -8.71 -1.97
CA TRP A 62 -7.43 -8.52 -3.35
C TRP A 62 -8.57 -9.47 -3.71
N ASN A 63 -8.45 -10.75 -3.33
CA ASN A 63 -9.43 -11.78 -3.69
C ASN A 63 -10.63 -11.85 -2.73
N SER A 64 -10.59 -11.13 -1.61
CA SER A 64 -11.72 -11.04 -0.68
C SER A 64 -12.80 -10.11 -1.22
N PHE A 65 -14.05 -10.56 -1.14
CA PHE A 65 -15.20 -9.83 -1.65
C PHE A 65 -15.38 -8.47 -0.96
N GLY A 66 -15.41 -7.40 -1.77
CA GLY A 66 -15.68 -6.04 -1.29
C GLY A 66 -14.55 -5.37 -0.50
N THR A 67 -13.42 -6.05 -0.27
CA THR A 67 -12.31 -5.51 0.52
C THR A 67 -11.67 -4.31 -0.17
N ILE A 68 -11.29 -4.42 -1.44
CA ILE A 68 -10.70 -3.30 -2.19
C ILE A 68 -11.69 -2.13 -2.31
N THR A 69 -12.98 -2.42 -2.52
CA THR A 69 -14.03 -1.40 -2.52
C THR A 69 -14.12 -0.67 -1.18
N ALA A 70 -14.02 -1.38 -0.06
CA ALA A 70 -14.01 -0.77 1.27
C ALA A 70 -12.79 0.13 1.48
N LEU A 71 -11.59 -0.28 1.02
CA LEU A 71 -10.38 0.54 1.07
C LEU A 71 -10.51 1.81 0.22
N LEU A 72 -11.06 1.69 -1.00
CA LEU A 72 -11.36 2.83 -1.87
C LEU A 72 -12.39 3.78 -1.25
N GLN A 73 -13.40 3.24 -0.56
CA GLN A 73 -14.39 4.05 0.15
C GLN A 73 -13.74 4.91 1.24
N GLU A 74 -12.75 4.38 1.97
CA GLU A 74 -12.01 5.16 2.96
C GLU A 74 -11.22 6.32 2.33
N ILE A 75 -10.71 6.15 1.11
CA ILE A 75 -10.06 7.22 0.35
C ILE A 75 -11.08 8.30 -0.07
N ILE A 76 -12.18 7.88 -0.70
CA ILE A 76 -13.19 8.80 -1.25
C ILE A 76 -13.84 9.62 -0.12
N ASN A 77 -14.06 9.02 1.05
CA ASN A 77 -14.63 9.71 2.20
C ASN A 77 -13.77 10.87 2.72
N ILE A 78 -12.48 10.93 2.36
CA ILE A 78 -11.58 12.01 2.72
C ILE A 78 -11.64 13.19 1.75
N TYR A 79 -12.11 12.98 0.51
CA TYR A 79 -12.13 14.04 -0.52
C TYR A 79 -12.81 15.35 -0.07
N PRO A 80 -13.95 15.34 0.65
CA PRO A 80 -14.57 16.57 1.13
C PRO A 80 -13.70 17.36 2.13
N ALA A 81 -12.80 16.70 2.85
CA ALA A 81 -11.90 17.30 3.83
C ALA A 81 -10.55 17.76 3.23
N ILE A 82 -10.32 17.52 1.93
CA ILE A 82 -9.14 17.99 1.21
C ILE A 82 -9.27 19.48 0.86
N ASN A 83 -10.44 19.87 0.36
CA ASN A 83 -10.72 21.23 -0.08
C ASN A 83 -12.17 21.63 0.28
N PRO A 84 -12.38 22.48 1.30
CA PRO A 84 -11.37 23.19 2.10
C PRO A 84 -10.54 22.25 2.99
N PRO A 85 -9.32 22.65 3.40
CA PRO A 85 -8.38 21.76 4.08
C PRO A 85 -8.73 21.58 5.57
N THR A 86 -9.73 20.75 5.86
CA THR A 86 -10.25 20.49 7.21
C THR A 86 -9.90 19.09 7.75
N LEU A 87 -8.94 18.41 7.12
CA LEU A 87 -8.49 17.08 7.52
C LEU A 87 -7.95 17.04 8.96
N THR A 88 -8.55 16.21 9.79
CA THR A 88 -8.10 15.99 11.17
C THR A 88 -7.01 14.91 11.26
N ALA A 89 -6.26 14.90 12.36
CA ALA A 89 -5.25 13.86 12.62
C ALA A 89 -5.87 12.45 12.66
N HIS A 90 -7.06 12.32 13.24
CA HIS A 90 -7.78 11.04 13.30
C HIS A 90 -8.14 10.53 11.91
N GLN A 91 -8.74 11.37 11.07
CA GLN A 91 -9.10 11.03 9.69
C GLN A 91 -7.86 10.66 8.87
N SER A 92 -6.77 11.42 8.99
CA SER A 92 -5.50 11.13 8.33
C SER A 92 -4.94 9.78 8.74
N ASN A 93 -4.87 9.48 10.04
CA ASN A 93 -4.37 8.18 10.53
C ASN A 93 -5.20 7.00 10.00
N ARG A 94 -6.53 7.14 10.03
CA ARG A 94 -7.45 6.10 9.56
C ARG A 94 -7.28 5.81 8.07
N VAL A 95 -7.27 6.83 7.21
CA VAL A 95 -7.07 6.63 5.77
C VAL A 95 -5.65 6.15 5.46
N CYS A 96 -4.64 6.59 6.21
CA CYS A 96 -3.26 6.12 6.04
C CYS A 96 -3.10 4.62 6.36
N ASN A 97 -3.88 4.07 7.30
CA ASN A 97 -3.93 2.61 7.49
C ASN A 97 -4.47 1.89 6.25
N ALA A 98 -5.51 2.44 5.59
CA ALA A 98 -6.01 1.90 4.33
C ALA A 98 -4.99 2.01 3.19
N LEU A 99 -4.30 3.16 3.09
CA LEU A 99 -3.22 3.38 2.13
C LEU A 99 -2.06 2.40 2.34
N ALA A 100 -1.71 2.09 3.59
CA ALA A 100 -0.69 1.10 3.91
C ALA A 100 -1.06 -0.31 3.41
N LEU A 101 -2.34 -0.69 3.46
CA LEU A 101 -2.81 -1.96 2.90
C LEU A 101 -2.79 -1.94 1.36
N LEU A 102 -3.18 -0.83 0.72
CA LEU A 102 -3.07 -0.67 -0.73
C LEU A 102 -1.61 -0.68 -1.19
N GLN A 103 -0.68 -0.13 -0.39
CA GLN A 103 0.76 -0.24 -0.65
C GLN A 103 1.20 -1.72 -0.69
N CYS A 104 0.68 -2.56 0.20
CA CYS A 104 1.00 -3.99 0.19
C CYS A 104 0.48 -4.67 -1.07
N VAL A 105 -0.78 -4.38 -1.45
CA VAL A 105 -1.37 -4.89 -2.71
C VAL A 105 -0.57 -4.43 -3.93
N ALA A 106 -0.12 -3.17 -3.97
CA ALA A 106 0.72 -2.64 -5.04
C ALA A 106 2.11 -3.29 -5.10
N SER A 107 2.67 -3.63 -3.93
CA SER A 107 4.01 -4.23 -3.83
C SER A 107 4.05 -5.72 -4.22
N HIS A 108 2.92 -6.44 -4.16
CA HIS A 108 2.90 -7.88 -4.37
C HIS A 108 2.75 -8.25 -5.86
N PRO A 109 3.59 -9.17 -6.40
CA PRO A 109 3.63 -9.45 -7.84
C PRO A 109 2.32 -9.97 -8.41
N GLU A 110 1.56 -10.76 -7.65
CA GLU A 110 0.30 -11.33 -8.14
C GLU A 110 -0.84 -10.32 -8.25
N THR A 111 -0.83 -9.26 -7.42
CA THR A 111 -1.95 -8.31 -7.34
C THR A 111 -1.64 -6.99 -8.04
N ARG A 112 -0.36 -6.70 -8.32
CA ARG A 112 0.10 -5.44 -8.90
C ARG A 112 -0.53 -5.12 -10.25
N SER A 113 -0.47 -6.04 -11.21
CA SER A 113 -1.03 -5.81 -12.56
C SER A 113 -2.54 -5.56 -12.47
N ALA A 114 -3.25 -6.30 -11.61
CA ALA A 114 -4.68 -6.09 -11.38
C ALA A 114 -4.97 -4.74 -10.69
N PHE A 115 -4.12 -4.32 -9.75
CA PHE A 115 -4.19 -3.01 -9.09
C PHE A 115 -4.05 -1.85 -10.08
N LEU A 116 -3.11 -1.95 -11.02
CA LEU A 116 -2.91 -1.00 -12.11
C LEU A 116 -4.06 -1.02 -13.12
N ALA A 117 -4.48 -2.19 -13.58
CA ALA A 117 -5.58 -2.34 -14.53
C ALA A 117 -6.90 -1.78 -13.98
N ALA A 118 -7.11 -1.83 -12.67
CA ALA A 118 -8.24 -1.22 -11.99
C ALA A 118 -8.15 0.32 -11.85
N ASN A 119 -7.06 0.95 -12.33
CA ASN A 119 -6.77 2.37 -12.18
C ASN A 119 -6.79 2.86 -10.71
N THR A 120 -6.52 1.96 -9.77
CA THR A 120 -6.52 2.24 -8.32
C THR A 120 -5.59 3.40 -7.93
N PRO A 121 -4.38 3.56 -8.50
CA PRO A 121 -3.49 4.67 -8.16
C PRO A 121 -4.08 6.06 -8.37
N LEU A 122 -5.01 6.23 -9.34
CA LEU A 122 -5.59 7.54 -9.67
C LEU A 122 -6.39 8.16 -8.52
N TYR A 123 -6.94 7.33 -7.63
CA TYR A 123 -7.64 7.79 -6.42
C TYR A 123 -6.71 8.50 -5.44
N LEU A 124 -5.39 8.33 -5.56
CA LEU A 124 -4.41 8.95 -4.68
C LEU A 124 -3.97 10.34 -5.15
N TYR A 125 -4.23 10.69 -6.41
CA TYR A 125 -3.76 11.96 -7.00
C TYR A 125 -4.35 13.20 -6.31
N PRO A 126 -5.63 13.23 -5.91
CA PRO A 126 -6.17 14.33 -5.11
C PRO A 126 -5.41 14.57 -3.80
N PHE A 127 -4.91 13.51 -3.15
CA PHE A 127 -4.11 13.63 -1.93
C PHE A 127 -2.74 14.24 -2.22
N LEU A 128 -2.10 13.83 -3.32
CA LEU A 128 -0.80 14.33 -3.75
C LEU A 128 -0.85 15.80 -4.21
N HIS A 129 -2.00 16.26 -4.71
CA HIS A 129 -2.23 17.66 -5.09
C HIS A 129 -2.37 18.63 -3.92
N THR A 130 -2.50 18.14 -2.68
CA THR A 130 -2.70 19.00 -1.51
C THR A 130 -1.45 19.80 -1.16
N VAL A 131 -1.62 21.07 -0.78
CA VAL A 131 -0.50 21.98 -0.43
C VAL A 131 -0.44 22.34 1.06
N SER A 132 -1.44 21.92 1.85
CA SER A 132 -1.48 22.21 3.29
C SER A 132 -0.27 21.58 4.00
N LYS A 133 0.43 22.38 4.81
CA LYS A 133 1.63 21.98 5.56
C LYS A 133 1.35 21.47 6.97
N THR A 134 0.08 21.18 7.28
CA THR A 134 -0.26 20.59 8.57
C THR A 134 0.15 19.12 8.60
N ARG A 135 0.51 18.62 9.79
CA ARG A 135 0.95 17.23 10.00
C ARG A 135 -0.01 16.17 9.39
N PRO A 136 -1.35 16.29 9.49
CA PRO A 136 -2.27 15.33 8.87
C PRO A 136 -2.15 15.26 7.35
N PHE A 137 -1.96 16.39 6.68
CA PHE A 137 -1.80 16.46 5.23
C PHE A 137 -0.42 16.00 4.76
N GLU A 138 0.63 16.31 5.51
CA GLU A 138 1.98 15.79 5.22
C GLU A 138 2.04 14.27 5.34
N TYR A 139 1.45 13.72 6.40
CA TYR A 139 1.37 12.27 6.59
C TYR A 139 0.54 11.58 5.50
N LEU A 140 -0.58 12.18 5.09
CA LEU A 140 -1.41 11.70 3.98
C LEU A 140 -0.62 11.64 2.67
N ARG A 141 0.10 12.71 2.31
CA ARG A 141 0.93 12.75 1.10
C ARG A 141 2.05 11.74 1.14
N LEU A 142 2.77 11.64 2.26
CA LEU A 142 3.87 10.69 2.41
C LEU A 142 3.41 9.25 2.24
N THR A 143 2.28 8.89 2.84
CA THR A 143 1.73 7.53 2.74
C THR A 143 1.23 7.25 1.31
N SER A 144 0.61 8.23 0.66
CA SER A 144 0.18 8.11 -0.75
C SER A 144 1.36 7.93 -1.70
N LEU A 145 2.44 8.69 -1.50
CA LEU A 145 3.70 8.52 -2.23
C LEU A 145 4.31 7.15 -1.99
N GLY A 146 4.16 6.57 -0.80
CA GLY A 146 4.62 5.20 -0.50
C GLY A 146 3.95 4.14 -1.37
N VAL A 147 2.67 4.31 -1.71
CA VAL A 147 1.95 3.41 -2.63
C VAL A 147 2.51 3.52 -4.05
N ILE A 148 2.69 4.75 -4.55
CA ILE A 148 3.29 4.98 -5.87
C ILE A 148 4.73 4.47 -5.92
N GLY A 149 5.51 4.73 -4.86
CA GLY A 149 6.87 4.25 -4.65
C GLY A 149 6.98 2.72 -4.71
N ALA A 150 6.00 2.01 -4.16
CA ALA A 150 5.95 0.55 -4.21
C ALA A 150 5.69 0.02 -5.62
N LEU A 151 4.96 0.75 -6.46
CA LEU A 151 4.74 0.41 -7.87
C LEU A 151 6.01 0.60 -8.69
N VAL A 152 6.68 1.76 -8.57
CA VAL A 152 7.87 2.06 -9.38
C VAL A 152 9.06 1.19 -9.03
N LYS A 153 9.14 0.66 -7.80
CA LYS A 153 10.27 -0.16 -7.33
C LYS A 153 10.48 -1.46 -8.14
N THR A 154 9.50 -1.87 -8.95
CA THR A 154 9.55 -3.15 -9.65
C THR A 154 10.06 -3.05 -11.08
N ASP A 155 10.38 -1.84 -11.55
CA ASP A 155 10.96 -1.55 -12.88
C ASP A 155 10.16 -2.15 -14.05
N GLU A 156 8.84 -2.35 -13.86
CA GLU A 156 7.97 -2.92 -14.89
C GLU A 156 7.55 -1.85 -15.90
N GLU A 157 7.72 -2.15 -17.19
CA GLU A 157 7.39 -1.24 -18.27
C GLU A 157 5.90 -0.82 -18.25
N GLU A 158 5.00 -1.71 -17.83
CA GLU A 158 3.58 -1.43 -17.68
C GLU A 158 3.32 -0.35 -16.61
N VAL A 159 4.01 -0.44 -15.45
CA VAL A 159 3.93 0.58 -14.39
C VAL A 159 4.44 1.91 -14.93
N ILE A 160 5.59 1.91 -15.60
CA ILE A 160 6.22 3.12 -16.13
C ILE A 160 5.30 3.78 -17.17
N ASN A 161 4.79 3.01 -18.13
CA ASN A 161 3.86 3.52 -19.15
C ASN A 161 2.56 4.02 -18.55
N PHE A 162 2.03 3.35 -17.52
CA PHE A 162 0.86 3.82 -16.77
C PHE A 162 1.13 5.18 -16.11
N LEU A 163 2.26 5.34 -15.41
CA LEU A 163 2.60 6.58 -14.73
C LEU A 163 2.89 7.73 -15.72
N LEU A 164 3.59 7.44 -16.82
CA LEU A 164 3.86 8.40 -17.90
C LEU A 164 2.58 8.88 -18.60
N SER A 165 1.60 7.99 -18.79
CA SER A 165 0.31 8.34 -19.38
C SER A 165 -0.63 9.09 -18.43
N THR A 166 -0.36 9.05 -17.12
CA THR A 166 -1.26 9.59 -16.08
C THR A 166 -0.66 10.80 -15.37
N GLU A 167 -0.46 11.92 -16.08
CA GLU A 167 -0.04 13.27 -15.58
C GLU A 167 0.91 13.32 -14.35
N ILE A 168 1.71 12.27 -14.12
CA ILE A 168 2.48 12.18 -12.89
C ILE A 168 3.64 13.17 -12.94
N ILE A 169 4.19 13.41 -14.13
CA ILE A 169 5.30 14.35 -14.35
C ILE A 169 4.91 15.77 -13.86
N PRO A 170 3.77 16.38 -14.28
CA PRO A 170 3.28 17.64 -13.71
C PRO A 170 3.09 17.63 -12.19
N LEU A 171 2.52 16.56 -11.63
CA LEU A 171 2.30 16.40 -10.18
C LEU A 171 3.63 16.40 -9.41
N CYS A 172 4.63 15.75 -10.00
CA CYS A 172 5.93 15.52 -9.44
C CYS A 172 6.82 16.76 -9.46
N LEU A 173 6.77 17.53 -10.55
CA LEU A 173 7.36 18.87 -10.60
C LEU A 173 6.78 19.78 -9.50
N ARG A 174 5.47 19.70 -9.24
CA ARG A 174 4.81 20.47 -8.16
C ARG A 174 5.26 20.03 -6.77
N ILE A 175 5.43 18.73 -6.51
CA ILE A 175 5.94 18.22 -5.22
C ILE A 175 7.42 18.61 -5.03
N MET A 176 8.24 18.60 -6.09
CA MET A 176 9.62 19.08 -6.03
C MET A 176 9.72 20.57 -5.70
N GLU A 177 8.81 21.37 -6.25
CA GLU A 177 8.77 22.81 -6.03
C GLU A 177 8.26 23.16 -4.62
N ALA A 178 7.15 22.54 -4.17
CA ALA A 178 6.41 22.96 -2.98
C ALA A 178 6.44 21.97 -1.78
N GLY A 179 6.98 20.77 -1.94
CA GLY A 179 6.98 19.70 -0.93
C GLY A 179 8.02 19.89 0.20
N SER A 180 7.88 19.09 1.27
CA SER A 180 8.88 18.99 2.35
C SER A 180 10.20 18.40 1.84
N GLU A 181 11.33 18.63 2.51
CA GLU A 181 12.61 18.02 2.11
C GLU A 181 12.54 16.50 1.99
N LEU A 182 11.84 15.83 2.92
CA LEU A 182 11.64 14.37 2.87
C LEU A 182 10.84 13.96 1.62
N SER A 183 9.81 14.72 1.27
CA SER A 183 9.03 14.51 0.03
C SER A 183 9.89 14.71 -1.21
N LYS A 184 10.82 15.69 -1.20
CA LYS A 184 11.77 15.93 -2.28
C LYS A 184 12.78 14.79 -2.40
N THR A 185 13.35 14.30 -1.31
CA THR A 185 14.33 13.18 -1.31
C THR A 185 13.70 11.88 -1.80
N VAL A 186 12.51 11.52 -1.30
CA VAL A 186 11.76 10.33 -1.75
C VAL A 186 11.42 10.43 -3.23
N TRP A 187 11.11 11.64 -3.70
CA TRP A 187 10.76 11.87 -5.10
C TRP A 187 11.98 11.88 -6.05
N ILE A 188 13.08 12.51 -5.66
CA ILE A 188 14.35 12.40 -6.40
C ILE A 188 14.75 10.92 -6.50
N PHE A 189 14.64 10.16 -5.41
CA PHE A 189 14.91 8.72 -5.45
C PHE A 189 13.99 7.98 -6.42
N SER A 190 12.70 8.36 -6.50
CA SER A 190 11.75 7.76 -7.45
C SER A 190 12.03 8.17 -8.91
N LEU A 191 12.59 9.36 -9.16
CA LEU A 191 13.04 9.83 -10.48
C LEU A 191 14.40 9.25 -10.89
N SER A 192 15.29 8.95 -9.96
CA SER A 192 16.60 8.32 -10.25
C SER A 192 16.47 6.86 -10.68
N VAL A 193 15.31 6.26 -10.44
CA VAL A 193 14.93 4.89 -10.83
C VAL A 193 14.08 4.92 -12.13
N PHE A 194 13.67 6.10 -12.59
CA PHE A 194 13.23 6.34 -13.96
C PHE A 194 14.45 6.43 -14.90
#